data_AF-A0AAV3U090-F1
#
_entry.id   AF-A0AAV3U090-F1
#
_cell.length_a   1.000
_cell.length_b   1.000
_cell.length_c   1.000
_cell.angle_alpha   90.00
_cell.angle_beta   90.00
_cell.angle_gamma   90.00
#
_symmetry.space_group_name_H-M   'P 1'
#
loop_
_entity.id
_entity.type
_entity.pdbx_description
1 polymer ?
#
loop_
_entity_poly.entity_id
_entity_poly.type
_entity_poly.pdbx_seq_one_letter_code
_entity_poly.pdbx_strand_id
1 'polypeptide(L)' 'MQNSGDGNCPFEFNFSPETFKVGDTVSYRVPAMGDFPFVAEIKAVYEDHIEIAGPDQPEKWMRATRESRPIVADDVALS' A
#
# COMPACT_ATOMS: atom_id res chain seq x y z
N MET A 1 -1.44 3.82 -27.28
CA MET A 1 -2.15 3.83 -26.00
C MET A 1 -2.53 2.38 -25.69
N GLN A 2 -1.76 1.66 -24.88
CA GLN A 2 -2.08 0.29 -24.50
C GLN A 2 -1.37 -0.08 -23.19
N ASN A 3 -2.13 -0.06 -22.10
CA ASN A 3 -2.30 -1.14 -21.15
C ASN A 3 -1.11 -2.13 -20.99
N SER A 4 -0.21 -1.84 -20.05
CA SER A 4 0.71 -2.83 -19.48
C SER A 4 0.24 -3.21 -18.08
N GLY A 5 -0.92 -3.86 -18.02
CA GLY A 5 -1.44 -4.56 -16.84
C GLY A 5 -1.72 -6.03 -17.13
N ASP A 6 -1.05 -6.63 -18.13
CA ASP A 6 -1.12 -8.05 -18.42
C ASP A 6 0.14 -8.76 -17.93
N GLY A 7 -0.05 -9.75 -17.08
CA GLY A 7 1.01 -10.61 -16.59
C GLY A 7 0.67 -11.20 -15.24
N ASN A 8 -0.44 -11.94 -15.17
CA ASN A 8 -0.72 -13.02 -14.22
C ASN A 8 0.09 -12.93 -12.91
N CYS A 9 -0.05 -11.81 -12.20
CA CYS A 9 0.60 -11.63 -10.92
C CYS A 9 -0.17 -12.56 -10.00
N PRO A 10 0.43 -13.63 -9.45
CA PRO A 10 -0.28 -14.54 -8.55
C PRO A 10 -0.71 -13.83 -7.25
N PHE A 11 -0.29 -12.57 -7.08
CA PHE A 11 -0.67 -11.68 -6.02
C PHE A 11 -1.86 -10.82 -6.46
N GLU A 12 -3.02 -11.12 -5.90
CA GLU A 12 -4.21 -10.30 -6.02
C GLU A 12 -4.03 -9.08 -5.09
N PHE A 13 -3.74 -7.92 -5.67
CA PHE A 13 -3.64 -6.68 -4.91
C PHE A 13 -5.00 -6.01 -4.84
N ASN A 14 -5.38 -5.57 -3.64
CA ASN A 14 -6.58 -4.78 -3.47
C ASN A 14 -6.29 -3.31 -3.86
N PHE A 15 -6.99 -2.82 -4.88
CA PHE A 15 -6.91 -1.41 -5.34
C PHE A 15 -8.21 -0.64 -5.06
N SER A 16 -9.13 -1.22 -4.28
CA SER A 16 -10.44 -0.65 -3.99
C SER A 16 -10.48 -0.15 -2.55
N PRO A 17 -10.34 1.17 -2.30
CA PRO A 17 -10.26 1.71 -0.94
C PRO A 17 -11.52 1.44 -0.10
N GLU A 18 -12.67 1.24 -0.74
CA GLU A 18 -13.93 0.86 -0.12
C GLU A 18 -13.97 -0.58 0.40
N THR A 19 -13.16 -1.49 -0.16
CA THR A 19 -13.11 -2.90 0.25
C THR A 19 -11.90 -3.24 1.12
N PHE A 20 -11.06 -2.25 1.43
CA PHE A 20 -9.90 -2.43 2.28
C PHE A 20 -10.31 -3.01 3.64
N LYS A 21 -9.66 -4.11 4.00
CA LYS A 21 -9.81 -4.79 5.29
C LYS A 21 -8.45 -5.22 5.82
N VAL A 22 -8.38 -5.39 7.14
CA VAL A 22 -7.18 -5.92 7.79
C VAL A 22 -6.84 -7.30 7.22
N GLY A 23 -5.57 -7.51 6.87
CA GLY A 23 -5.07 -8.71 6.20
C GLY A 23 -5.03 -8.64 4.67
N ASP A 24 -5.59 -7.60 4.05
CA ASP A 24 -5.47 -7.42 2.61
C ASP A 24 -4.06 -6.96 2.21
N THR A 25 -3.61 -7.39 1.04
CA THR A 25 -2.36 -6.91 0.45
C THR A 25 -2.67 -5.77 -0.52
N VAL A 26 -2.02 -4.62 -0.30
CA VAL A 26 -2.15 -3.44 -1.14
C VAL A 26 -0.79 -3.06 -1.72
N SER A 27 -0.82 -2.43 -2.89
CA SER A 27 0.38 -1.83 -3.48
C SER A 27 0.43 -0.35 -3.17
N TYR A 28 1.45 0.07 -2.41
CA TYR A 28 1.65 1.44 -1.98
C TYR A 28 2.88 2.07 -2.63
N ARG A 29 2.99 3.39 -2.54
CA ARG A 29 4.10 4.19 -3.08
C ARG A 29 4.69 5.08 -2.01
N VAL A 30 5.97 5.39 -2.14
CA VAL A 30 6.67 6.35 -1.28
C VAL A 30 7.26 7.43 -2.19
N PRO A 31 6.82 8.69 -2.09
CA PRO A 31 7.30 9.78 -2.97
C PRO A 31 8.83 9.92 -2.96
N ALA A 32 9.45 9.74 -1.79
CA ALA A 32 10.91 9.77 -1.64
C ALA A 32 11.64 8.61 -2.33
N MET A 33 10.98 7.47 -2.58
CA MET A 33 11.54 6.33 -3.33
C MET A 33 11.13 6.33 -4.81
N GLY A 34 10.54 7.43 -5.30
CA GLY A 34 10.14 7.61 -6.68
C GLY A 34 8.93 6.75 -7.08
N ASP A 35 8.95 6.23 -8.31
CA ASP A 35 7.85 5.42 -8.87
C ASP A 35 7.92 3.93 -8.49
N PHE A 36 8.74 3.56 -7.51
CA PHE A 36 8.91 2.16 -7.11
C PHE A 36 7.63 1.65 -6.40
N PRO A 37 6.98 0.58 -6.91
CA PRO A 37 5.82 0.01 -6.27
C PRO A 37 6.24 -0.89 -5.10
N PHE A 38 5.68 -0.64 -3.92
CA PHE A 38 5.84 -1.50 -2.76
C PHE A 38 4.55 -2.25 -2.47
N VAL A 39 4.65 -3.31 -1.67
CA VAL A 39 3.51 -4.12 -1.25
C VAL A 39 3.54 -4.26 0.26
N ALA A 40 2.38 -4.14 0.90
CA ALA A 40 2.24 -4.34 2.33
C ALA A 40 0.85 -4.86 2.68
N GLU A 41 0.78 -5.54 3.82
CA GLU A 41 -0.47 -5.99 4.42
C GLU A 41 -1.11 -4.87 5.23
N ILE A 42 -2.42 -4.67 5.06
CA ILE A 42 -3.20 -3.74 5.88
C ILE A 42 -3.29 -4.28 7.31
N LYS A 43 -2.84 -3.49 8.28
CA LYS A 43 -2.96 -3.75 9.71
C LYS A 43 -4.18 -3.07 10.33
N ALA A 44 -4.55 -1.89 9.85
CA ALA A 44 -5.77 -1.20 10.26
C ALA A 44 -6.34 -0.34 9.12
N VAL A 45 -7.66 -0.16 9.12
CA VAL A 45 -8.38 0.68 8.15
C VAL A 45 -9.15 1.74 8.91
N TYR A 46 -8.91 3.00 8.56
CA TYR A 46 -9.58 4.16 9.11
C TYR A 46 -10.42 4.85 8.02
N GLU A 47 -11.20 5.87 8.39
CA GLU A 47 -12.03 6.60 7.43
C GLU A 47 -11.17 7.36 6.41
N ASP A 48 -10.10 8.04 6.85
CA ASP A 48 -9.24 8.88 6.00
C ASP A 48 -7.94 8.20 5.52
N HIS A 49 -7.49 7.15 6.22
CA HIS A 49 -6.19 6.51 5.96
C HIS A 49 -6.22 5.02 6.28
N ILE A 50 -5.15 4.31 5.91
CA ILE A 50 -4.89 2.94 6.32
C ILE A 50 -3.54 2.87 7.04
N GLU A 51 -3.39 1.87 7.90
CA GLU A 51 -2.09 1.49 8.42
C GLU A 51 -1.68 0.16 7.79
N ILE A 52 -0.46 0.15 7.27
CA ILE A 52 0.13 -1.01 6.60
C ILE A 52 1.39 -1.46 7.34
N ALA A 53 1.72 -2.73 7.21
CA ALA A 53 2.92 -3.31 7.79
C ALA A 53 4.19 -2.73 7.14
N GLY A 54 5.23 -2.51 7.93
CA GLY A 54 6.54 -2.12 7.43
C GLY A 54 7.15 -3.22 6.55
N PRO A 55 7.85 -2.86 5.46
CA PRO A 55 8.42 -3.83 4.52
C PRO A 55 9.46 -4.76 5.17
N ASP A 56 10.29 -4.21 6.07
CA ASP A 56 11.30 -4.96 6.81
C ASP A 56 10.81 -5.46 8.18
N GLN A 57 9.76 -4.86 8.72
CA GLN A 57 9.28 -5.12 10.08
C GLN A 57 7.74 -5.13 10.11
N PRO A 58 7.10 -6.31 10.19
CA PRO A 58 5.63 -6.40 10.23
C PRO A 58 5.01 -5.85 11.52
N GLU A 59 5.83 -5.64 12.56
CA GLU A 59 5.45 -4.99 13.82
C GLU A 59 5.39 -3.46 13.70
N LYS A 60 6.11 -2.89 12.72
CA LYS A 60 6.09 -1.46 12.46
C LYS A 60 4.87 -1.14 11.60
N TRP A 61 4.05 -0.19 12.05
CA TRP A 61 2.86 0.25 11.31
C TRP A 61 3.16 1.58 10.65
N MET A 62 2.86 1.68 9.36
CA MET A 62 3.04 2.87 8.56
C MET A 62 1.69 3.39 8.09
N ARG A 63 1.43 4.67 8.35
CA ARG A 63 0.25 5.36 7.83
C ARG A 63 0.39 5.60 6.32
N ALA A 64 -0.59 5.13 5.57
CA ALA A 64 -0.73 5.37 4.13
C ALA A 64 -2.12 5.96 3.81
N THR A 65 -2.23 6.69 2.70
CA THR A 65 -3.52 7.25 2.26
C THR A 65 -4.51 6.15 1.86
N ARG A 66 -5.80 6.41 2.05
CA ARG A 66 -6.88 5.47 1.66
C ARG A 66 -7.34 5.74 0.23
N GLU A 67 -6.51 5.39 -0.73
CA GLU A 67 -6.80 5.51 -2.16
C GLU A 67 -6.41 4.23 -2.90
N SER A 68 -6.71 4.13 -4.20
CA SER A 68 -6.40 2.93 -4.98
C SER A 68 -4.92 2.53 -4.95
N ARG A 69 -4.01 3.49 -4.80
CA ARG A 69 -2.58 3.25 -4.55
C ARG A 69 -2.16 4.04 -3.33
N PRO A 70 -2.22 3.44 -2.13
CA PRO A 70 -1.86 4.12 -0.90
C PRO A 70 -0.49 4.79 -1.00
N ILE A 71 -0.39 6.01 -0.51
CA ILE A 71 0.86 6.77 -0.48
C ILE A 71 1.31 6.84 0.97
N VAL A 72 2.50 6.35 1.25
CA VAL A 72 3.15 6.51 2.55
C VAL A 72 4.03 7.74 2.49
N ALA A 73 3.83 8.65 3.44
CA ALA A 73 4.67 9.83 3.58
C ALA A 73 6.11 9.43 3.93
N ASP A 74 7.07 10.18 3.42
CA ASP A 74 8.50 9.97 3.59
C ASP A 74 8.88 9.93 5.07
N ASP A 75 8.35 10.84 5.87
CA ASP A 75 8.58 10.87 7.31
C ASP A 75 8.19 9.55 7.98
N VAL A 76 7.14 8.89 7.50
CA VAL A 76 6.65 7.61 8.05
C VAL A 76 7.47 6.44 7.51
N ALA A 77 7.78 6.45 6.22
CA ALA A 77 8.57 5.40 5.57
C ALA A 77 10.02 5.37 6.07
N LEU A 78 10.60 6.54 6.40
CA LEU A 78 12.00 6.73 6.77
C LEU A 78 12.23 6.93 8.28
N SER A 79 11.18 6.98 9.11
CA SER A 79 11.29 7.03 10.59
C SER A 79 11.82 5.75 11.21
#